data_AF-A0A0U2IQW4-F1
#
_entry.id   AF-A0A0U2IQW4-F1
#
_cell.length_a   1.000
_cell.length_b   1.000
_cell.length_c   1.000
_cell.angle_alpha   90.00
_cell.angle_beta   90.00
_cell.angle_gamma   90.00
#
_symmetry.space_group_name_H-M   'P 1'
#
loop_
_entity.id
_entity.type
_entity.pdbx_description
1 polymer ?
#
loop_
_entity_poly.entity_id
_entity_poly.type
_entity_poly.pdbx_seq_one_letter_code
_entity_poly.pdbx_strand_id
1 'polypeptide(L)' 'MEWLMAAVAIVMIAGLIATVAIAQSKSNKEENPGYFQHTEKKWLRLSGIYVVGIIAVAVILIVVLNG' A
#
# COMPACT_ATOMS: atom_id res chain seq x y z
N MET A 1 13.67 15.32 17.78
CA MET A 1 12.87 14.08 17.78
C MET A 1 11.75 14.13 16.76
N GLU A 2 10.94 15.19 16.72
CA GLU A 2 9.81 15.31 15.78
C GLU A 2 10.22 15.24 14.30
N TRP A 3 11.30 15.92 13.91
CA TRP A 3 11.84 15.87 12.55
C TRP A 3 12.27 14.46 12.10
N LEU A 4 12.77 13.64 13.02
CA LEU A 4 13.15 12.26 12.74
C LEU A 4 11.90 11.40 12.48
N MET A 5 10.85 11.58 13.29
CA MET A 5 9.58 10.88 13.10
C MET A 5 8.90 11.26 11.77
N ALA A 6 8.93 12.54 11.41
CA ALA A 6 8.43 13.01 10.11
C ALA A 6 9.19 12.39 8.93
N ALA A 7 10.52 12.33 9.02
CA ALA A 7 11.34 11.70 7.98
C ALA A 7 11.05 10.19 7.85
N VAL A 8 10.89 9.48 8.98
CA VAL A 8 10.52 8.05 8.98
C VAL A 8 9.15 7.85 8.35
N ALA A 9 8.15 8.68 8.68
CA ALA A 9 6.82 8.59 8.07
C ALA A 9 6.86 8.79 6.55
N ILE A 10 7.63 9.76 6.07
CA ILE A 10 7.79 10.03 4.63
C ILE A 10 8.41 8.82 3.92
N VAL A 11 9.48 8.24 4.48
CA VAL A 11 10.15 7.05 3.92
C VAL A 11 9.20 5.85 3.88
N MET A 12 8.42 5.65 4.95
CA MET A 12 7.43 4.55 5.03
C MET A 12 6.33 4.70 3.97
N ILE A 13 5.80 5.92 3.78
CA ILE A 13 4.79 6.20 2.76
C ILE A 13 5.37 6.00 1.35
N ALA A 14 6.57 6.51 1.09
CA ALA A 14 7.23 6.35 -0.21
C ALA A 14 7.52 4.88 -0.53
N GLY A 15 7.99 4.11 0.47
CA GLY A 15 8.21 2.66 0.35
C GLY A 15 6.92 1.92 0.05
N LEU A 16 5.82 2.24 0.74
CA LEU A 16 4.52 1.63 0.50
C LEU A 16 4.01 1.90 -0.93
N ILE A 17 4.12 3.15 -1.39
CA ILE A 17 3.74 3.53 -2.76
C ILE A 17 4.59 2.75 -3.77
N ALA A 18 5.90 2.66 -3.57
CA ALA A 18 6.81 1.92 -4.44
C ALA A 18 6.48 0.41 -4.46
N THR A 19 6.24 -0.21 -3.30
CA THR A 19 5.85 -1.63 -3.20
C THR A 19 4.54 -1.90 -3.93
N VAL A 20 3.53 -1.05 -3.74
CA VAL A 20 2.24 -1.18 -4.43
C VAL A 20 2.40 -0.95 -5.95
N ALA A 21 3.21 0.02 -6.36
CA ALA A 21 3.47 0.31 -7.77
C ALA A 21 4.20 -0.85 -8.47
N ILE A 22 5.20 -1.44 -7.81
CA ILE A 22 5.91 -2.62 -8.32
C ILE A 22 4.98 -3.84 -8.38
N ALA A 23 4.16 -4.07 -7.34
CA ALA A 23 3.18 -5.16 -7.32
C ALA A 23 2.13 -5.04 -8.43
N GLN A 24 1.77 -3.80 -8.82
CA GLN A 24 0.85 -3.54 -9.94
C GLN A 24 1.54 -3.42 -11.30
N SER A 25 2.88 -3.43 -11.35
CA SER A 25 3.63 -3.27 -12.60
C SER A 25 3.32 -4.40 -13.58
N LYS A 26 3.26 -4.04 -14.87
CA LYS A 26 2.97 -4.97 -15.97
C LYS A 26 3.90 -6.17 -16.01
N SER A 27 5.16 -6.02 -15.58
CA SER A 27 6.13 -7.12 -15.56
C SER A 27 5.73 -8.28 -14.64
N ASN A 28 5.02 -8.01 -13.53
CA ASN A 28 4.47 -9.04 -12.63
C ASN A 28 3.17 -9.66 -13.18
N LYS A 29 2.53 -9.00 -14.16
CA LYS A 29 1.35 -9.49 -14.89
C LYS A 29 1.70 -10.38 -16.07
N GLU A 30 2.82 -10.09 -16.74
CA GLU A 30 3.25 -10.79 -17.96
C GLU A 30 3.86 -12.17 -17.69
N GLU A 31 4.35 -12.43 -16.47
CA GLU A 31 4.94 -13.72 -16.11
C GLU A 31 3.90 -14.85 -15.99
N ASN A 32 2.60 -14.53 -15.87
CA ASN A 32 1.55 -15.54 -15.80
C ASN A 32 0.20 -15.07 -16.40
N PRO A 33 0.09 -15.01 -17.74
CA PRO A 33 -1.05 -14.40 -18.44
C PRO A 33 -2.39 -15.12 -18.17
N GLY A 34 -2.38 -16.44 -17.89
CA GLY A 34 -3.59 -17.20 -17.55
C GLY A 34 -4.10 -16.97 -16.13
N TYR A 35 -3.21 -16.63 -15.19
CA TYR A 35 -3.56 -16.34 -13.79
C TYR A 35 -4.22 -14.97 -13.63
N PHE A 36 -3.82 -13.98 -14.43
CA PHE A 36 -4.36 -12.62 -14.34
C PHE A 36 -5.75 -12.46 -14.99
N GLN A 37 -6.07 -13.16 -16.09
CA GLN A 37 -7.34 -12.99 -16.82
C GLN A 37 -8.62 -13.15 -15.96
N HIS A 38 -8.62 -13.99 -14.93
CA HIS A 38 -9.76 -14.15 -14.01
C HIS A 38 -9.58 -13.49 -12.64
N THR A 39 -8.37 -13.01 -12.34
CA THR A 39 -7.98 -12.60 -10.98
C THR A 39 -7.58 -11.13 -10.89
N GLU A 40 -7.41 -10.44 -12.03
CA GLU A 40 -7.05 -9.01 -12.14
C GLU A 40 -7.94 -8.09 -11.33
N LYS A 41 -9.25 -8.11 -11.57
CA LYS A 41 -10.20 -7.25 -10.84
C LYS A 41 -10.28 -7.60 -9.35
N LYS A 42 -10.07 -8.87 -9.00
CA LYS A 42 -10.12 -9.32 -7.60
C LYS A 42 -8.86 -8.92 -6.84
N TRP A 43 -7.69 -9.01 -7.46
CA TRP A 43 -6.41 -8.59 -6.87
C TRP A 43 -6.29 -7.08 -6.71
N LEU A 44 -6.72 -6.31 -7.71
CA LEU A 44 -6.72 -4.84 -7.63
C LEU A 44 -7.70 -4.34 -6.56
N ARG A 45 -8.84 -5.01 -6.41
CA ARG A 45 -9.78 -4.72 -5.32
C ARG A 45 -9.19 -5.14 -3.96
N LEU A 46 -8.58 -6.32 -3.88
CA LEU A 46 -7.98 -6.82 -2.64
C LEU A 46 -6.85 -5.92 -2.16
N SER A 47 -5.92 -5.54 -3.04
CA SER A 47 -4.84 -4.60 -2.71
C SER A 47 -5.38 -3.22 -2.31
N GLY A 48 -6.42 -2.73 -2.99
CA GLY A 48 -7.11 -1.50 -2.61
C GLY A 48 -7.69 -1.56 -1.19
N ILE A 49 -8.33 -2.67 -0.80
CA ILE A 49 -8.88 -2.85 0.56
C ILE A 49 -7.76 -2.86 1.60
N TYR A 50 -6.63 -3.52 1.33
CA TYR A 50 -5.47 -3.52 2.23
C TYR A 50 -4.86 -2.12 2.40
N VAL A 51 -4.71 -1.36 1.32
CA VAL A 51 -4.21 0.02 1.37
C VAL A 51 -5.14 0.91 2.18
N VAL A 52 -6.46 0.82 1.95
CA VAL A 52 -7.46 1.58 2.72
C VAL A 52 -7.43 1.17 4.20
N GLY A 53 -7.30 -0.12 4.49
CA GLY A 53 -7.19 -0.62 5.87
C GLY A 53 -5.95 -0.09 6.59
N ILE A 54 -4.79 -0.08 5.94
CA ILE A 54 -3.54 0.48 6.49
C ILE A 54 -3.70 1.97 6.78
N ILE A 55 -4.29 2.73 5.86
CA ILE A 55 -4.55 4.17 6.04
C ILE A 55 -5.50 4.39 7.22
N ALA A 56 -6.59 3.62 7.32
CA ALA A 56 -7.55 3.73 8.40
C ALA A 56 -6.91 3.47 9.77
N VAL A 57 -6.09 2.42 9.89
CA VAL A 57 -5.35 2.11 11.13
C VAL A 57 -4.35 3.22 11.46
N ALA A 58 -3.62 3.73 10.48
CA ALA A 58 -2.69 4.84 10.70
C ALA A 58 -3.40 6.10 11.22
N VAL A 59 -4.56 6.45 10.64
CA VAL A 59 -5.37 7.58 11.10
C VAL A 59 -5.87 7.36 12.53
N ILE A 60 -6.38 6.17 12.85
CA ILE A 60 -6.82 5.82 14.21
C ILE A 60 -5.67 5.98 15.20
N LEU A 61 -4.49 5.46 14.89
CA LEU A 61 -3.32 5.57 15.76
C LEU A 61 -2.91 7.03 15.98
N ILE A 62 -2.90 7.86 14.94
CA ILE A 62 -2.61 9.29 15.07
C ILE A 62 -3.64 9.98 15.98
N VAL A 63 -4.92 9.69 15.79
CA VAL A 63 -5.99 10.29 16.61
C VAL A 63 -5.91 9.84 18.07
N VAL A 64 -5.65 8.56 18.31
CA VAL A 64 -5.54 8.01 19.68
C VAL A 64 -4.27 8.48 20.39
N LEU A 65 -3.15 8.61 19.68
CA LEU A 65 -1.87 9.02 20.27
C LEU A 65 -1.77 10.54 20.49
N ASN A 66 -2.57 11.34 19.77
CA ASN A 66 -2.60 12.80 19.89
C ASN A 66 -3.86 13.32 20.63
N GLY A 67 -4.71 12.42 21.11
CA GLY A 67 -5.96 12.72 21.82
C GLY A 67 -5.87 12.57 23.32
#